data_AF-A0AAD8J2T2-F1
#
_entry.id   AF-A0AAD8J2T2-F1
#
_cell.length_a   1.000
_cell.length_b   1.000
_cell.length_c   1.000
_cell.angle_alpha   90.00
_cell.angle_beta   90.00
_cell.angle_gamma   90.00
#
_symmetry.space_group_name_H-M   'P 1'
#
loop_
_entity.id
_entity.type
_entity.pdbx_description
1 polymer ?
#
loop_
_entity_poly.entity_id
_entity_poly.type
_entity_poly.pdbx_seq_one_letter_code
_entity_poly.pdbx_strand_id
1 'polypeptide(L)'
;MFPENILLTAGDEKVAAIGVRASKWITYHGLSVNVTADLTPFDQIVPCGIQDRQVGSIKQLLPKPLSFEGCGNIHFTDYQLVNATYESLMKEFSEVFQVQLCMKPIPWPDYTEGNRSPLTM
;
A
#
# COMPACT_ATOMS: atom_id res chain seq x y z
N MET A 1 -14.97 -6.74 20.19
CA MET A 1 -15.70 -6.82 18.92
C MET A 1 -15.30 -5.59 18.11
N PHE A 2 -14.29 -5.72 17.24
CA PHE A 2 -13.83 -4.61 16.42
C PHE A 2 -14.80 -4.47 15.23
N PRO A 3 -15.22 -3.25 14.85
CA PRO A 3 -16.25 -3.06 13.83
C PRO A 3 -15.78 -3.59 12.48
N GLU A 4 -16.73 -4.11 11.70
CA GLU A 4 -16.57 -4.93 10.50
C GLU A 4 -15.96 -4.23 9.26
N ASN A 5 -15.37 -3.04 9.40
CA ASN A 5 -14.95 -2.22 8.25
C ASN A 5 -13.48 -1.78 8.33
N ILE A 6 -12.56 -2.72 8.50
CA ILE A 6 -11.11 -2.51 8.41
C ILE A 6 -10.60 -2.88 7.00
N LEU A 7 -11.38 -2.58 5.96
CA LEU A 7 -11.10 -2.96 4.59
C LEU A 7 -11.46 -1.82 3.64
N LEU A 8 -10.51 -1.43 2.79
CA LEU A 8 -10.79 -0.56 1.66
C LEU A 8 -11.05 -1.47 0.45
N THR A 9 -12.29 -1.46 -0.02
CA THR A 9 -12.73 -2.26 -1.17
C THR A 9 -12.89 -1.37 -2.39
N ALA A 10 -12.54 -1.89 -3.55
CA ALA A 10 -12.85 -1.29 -4.84
C ALA A 10 -13.63 -2.33 -5.65
N GLY A 11 -14.93 -2.08 -5.84
CA GLY A 11 -15.87 -3.15 -6.21
C GLY A 11 -15.96 -4.19 -5.10
N ASP A 12 -15.96 -5.47 -5.47
CA ASP A 12 -16.04 -6.61 -4.55
C ASP A 12 -14.67 -7.09 -4.02
N GLU A 13 -13.58 -6.46 -4.46
CA GLU A 13 -12.21 -6.84 -4.11
C GLU A 13 -11.65 -5.98 -2.98
N LYS A 14 -10.98 -6.64 -2.01
CA LYS A 14 -10.22 -6.00 -0.94
C LYS A 14 -8.85 -5.58 -1.50
N VAL A 15 -8.62 -4.28 -1.63
CA VAL A 15 -7.36 -3.73 -2.16
C VAL A 15 -6.41 -3.25 -1.08
N ALA A 16 -6.90 -3.04 0.13
CA ALA A 16 -6.07 -2.64 1.26
C ALA A 16 -6.59 -3.20 2.59
N ALA A 17 -5.66 -3.41 3.50
CA ALA A 17 -5.92 -3.82 4.87
C ALA A 17 -5.37 -2.75 5.82
N ILE A 18 -6.17 -2.38 6.83
CA ILE A 18 -5.72 -1.54 7.93
C ILE A 18 -5.50 -2.44 9.15
N GLY A 19 -4.52 -2.12 9.97
CA GLY A 19 -4.33 -2.76 11.26
C GLY A 19 -3.58 -1.77 12.09
N VAL A 20 -4.23 -1.20 13.10
CA VAL A 20 -3.61 -0.15 13.93
C VAL A 20 -3.70 -0.54 15.39
N ARG A 21 -2.64 -0.24 16.12
CA ARG A 21 -2.61 -0.38 17.57
C ARG A 21 -2.04 0.89 18.17
N ALA A 22 -2.57 1.28 19.33
CA ALA A 22 -2.07 2.41 20.10
C ALA A 22 -1.59 1.94 21.47
N SER A 23 -0.43 2.43 21.90
CA SER A 23 0.09 2.22 23.25
C SER A 23 0.91 3.43 23.66
N LYS A 24 0.79 3.86 24.92
CA LYS A 24 1.48 5.05 25.45
C LYS A 24 1.33 6.28 24.53
N TRP A 25 0.14 6.49 23.97
CA TRP A 25 -0.18 7.61 23.05
C TRP A 25 0.54 7.59 21.70
N ILE A 26 1.16 6.46 21.34
CA ILE A 26 1.85 6.27 20.06
C ILE A 26 1.14 5.16 19.28
N THR A 27 0.81 5.43 18.01
CA THR A 27 0.23 4.45 17.07
C THR A 27 1.32 3.67 16.35
N TYR A 28 1.06 2.40 16.06
CA TYR A 28 1.94 1.51 15.30
C TYR A 28 1.13 0.48 14.51
N HIS A 29 1.83 -0.26 13.64
CA HIS A 29 1.32 -0.93 12.44
C HIS A 29 0.92 0.11 11.38
N GLY A 30 -0.27 0.05 10.79
CA GLY A 30 -0.71 1.04 9.80
C GLY A 30 -1.66 0.49 8.76
N LEU A 31 -1.32 0.72 7.49
CA LEU A 31 -2.09 0.40 6.30
C LEU A 31 -1.19 -0.39 5.34
N SER A 32 -1.76 -1.39 4.67
CA SER A 32 -1.13 -2.12 3.57
C SER A 32 -2.04 -2.03 2.35
N VAL A 33 -1.52 -1.54 1.21
CA VAL A 33 -2.26 -1.39 -0.06
C VAL A 33 -1.64 -2.31 -1.12
N ASN A 34 -2.47 -3.15 -1.72
CA ASN A 34 -2.07 -4.04 -2.81
C ASN A 34 -2.05 -3.24 -4.12
N VAL A 35 -0.87 -2.78 -4.55
CA VAL A 35 -0.75 -2.03 -5.81
C VAL A 35 -0.49 -2.98 -6.99
N THR A 36 0.66 -3.65 -6.95
CA THR A 36 1.14 -4.61 -7.96
C THR A 36 1.50 -5.96 -7.34
N ALA A 37 1.04 -6.20 -6.11
CA ALA A 37 1.39 -7.38 -5.32
C ALA A 37 0.94 -8.69 -5.99
N ASP A 38 1.75 -9.73 -5.84
CA ASP A 38 1.31 -11.10 -6.09
C ASP A 38 0.31 -11.52 -5.00
N LEU A 39 -0.88 -11.93 -5.43
CA LEU A 39 -1.98 -12.27 -4.52
C LEU A 39 -2.10 -13.77 -4.26
N THR A 40 -1.34 -14.63 -4.95
CA THR A 40 -1.36 -16.09 -4.72
C THR A 40 -1.17 -16.50 -3.25
N PRO A 41 -0.38 -15.81 -2.42
CA PRO A 41 -0.28 -16.14 -0.99
C PRO A 41 -1.61 -15.98 -0.22
N PHE A 42 -2.55 -15.14 -0.69
CA PHE A 42 -3.84 -14.96 -0.03
C PHE A 42 -4.75 -16.20 -0.16
N ASP A 43 -4.52 -17.06 -1.15
CA ASP A 43 -5.27 -18.32 -1.34
C ASP A 43 -5.01 -19.33 -0.21
N GLN A 44 -3.92 -19.14 0.55
CA GLN A 44 -3.50 -20.05 1.63
C GLN A 44 -3.99 -19.61 3.01
N ILE A 45 -4.65 -18.45 3.12
CA ILE A 45 -5.12 -17.88 4.38
C ILE A 45 -6.58 -17.45 4.27
N VAL A 46 -7.25 -17.23 5.41
CA VAL A 46 -8.53 -16.51 5.45
C VAL A 46 -8.24 -15.05 5.81
N PRO A 47 -8.08 -14.14 4.84
CA PRO A 47 -7.66 -12.78 5.10
C PRO A 47 -8.70 -12.01 5.93
N CYS A 48 -8.23 -11.42 7.03
CA CYS A 48 -9.03 -10.62 7.96
C CYS A 48 -10.25 -11.38 8.55
N GLY A 49 -10.24 -12.72 8.55
CA GLY A 49 -11.33 -13.55 9.09
C GLY A 49 -12.62 -13.53 8.26
N ILE A 50 -12.61 -12.97 7.05
CA ILE A 50 -13.79 -12.79 6.19
C ILE A 50 -13.58 -13.61 4.92
N GLN A 51 -14.39 -14.65 4.73
CA GLN A 51 -14.32 -15.56 3.58
C GLN A 51 -15.03 -15.02 2.33
N ASP A 52 -16.03 -14.16 2.49
CA ASP A 52 -16.97 -13.82 1.41
C ASP A 52 -16.50 -12.69 0.48
N ARG A 53 -15.21 -12.35 0.48
CA ARG A 53 -14.66 -11.25 -0.34
C ARG A 53 -13.25 -11.56 -0.80
N GLN A 54 -13.06 -11.47 -2.12
CA GLN A 54 -11.79 -11.68 -2.81
C GLN A 54 -10.79 -10.57 -2.47
N VAL A 55 -9.50 -10.90 -2.56
CA VAL A 55 -8.42 -9.93 -2.45
C VAL A 55 -8.03 -9.49 -3.85
N GLY A 56 -7.86 -8.18 -4.05
CA GLY A 56 -7.46 -7.60 -5.33
C GLY A 56 -6.30 -6.63 -5.18
N SER A 57 -5.90 -6.07 -6.30
CA SER A 57 -4.84 -5.06 -6.39
C SER A 57 -5.22 -3.94 -7.36
N ILE A 58 -4.64 -2.75 -7.19
CA ILE A 58 -4.87 -1.61 -8.09
C ILE A 58 -4.61 -1.99 -9.54
N LYS A 59 -3.54 -2.74 -9.82
CA LYS A 59 -3.19 -3.21 -11.17
C LYS A 59 -4.26 -4.11 -11.81
N GLN A 60 -4.99 -4.91 -11.01
CA GLN A 60 -6.04 -5.79 -11.52
C GLN A 60 -7.35 -5.04 -11.79
N LEU A 61 -7.64 -4.00 -11.00
CA LEU A 61 -8.86 -3.21 -11.12
C LEU A 61 -8.83 -2.17 -12.24
N LEU A 62 -7.63 -1.81 -12.72
CA LEU A 62 -7.51 -0.90 -13.85
C LEU A 62 -8.00 -1.58 -15.15
N PRO A 63 -8.88 -0.93 -15.93
CA PRO A 63 -9.35 -1.47 -17.19
C PRO A 63 -8.20 -1.85 -18.13
N LYS A 64 -8.35 -2.93 -18.91
CA LYS A 64 -7.38 -3.31 -19.95
C LYS A 64 -8.06 -3.35 -21.33
N PRO A 65 -7.52 -2.66 -22.36
CA PRO A 65 -6.55 -1.56 -22.30
C PRO A 65 -7.22 -0.27 -21.80
N LEU A 66 -6.46 0.60 -21.11
CA LEU A 66 -6.89 1.96 -20.79
C LEU A 66 -6.90 2.80 -22.07
N SER A 67 -7.92 2.60 -22.91
CA SER A 67 -8.19 3.48 -24.04
C SER A 67 -8.97 4.67 -23.53
N PHE A 68 -8.27 5.78 -23.28
CA PHE A 68 -8.91 7.09 -23.25
C PHE A 68 -9.10 7.55 -24.69
N GLU A 69 -10.29 8.05 -25.05
CA GLU A 69 -10.51 8.63 -26.38
C GLU A 69 -9.45 9.70 -26.66
N GLY A 70 -8.61 9.47 -27.68
CA GLY A 70 -7.56 10.40 -28.11
C GLY A 70 -6.14 10.12 -27.58
N CYS A 71 -5.92 9.13 -26.72
CA CYS A 71 -4.58 8.65 -26.37
C CYS A 71 -4.45 7.17 -26.76
N GLY A 72 -3.40 6.80 -27.48
CA GLY A 72 -3.12 5.40 -27.84
C GLY A 72 -3.03 4.51 -26.59
N ASN A 73 -2.97 3.19 -26.78
CA ASN A 73 -2.90 2.21 -25.68
C ASN A 73 -1.89 2.64 -24.60
N ILE A 74 -2.37 3.08 -23.44
CA ILE A 74 -1.51 3.49 -22.33
C ILE A 74 -1.14 2.24 -21.54
N HIS A 75 0.13 1.87 -21.59
CA HIS A 75 0.69 0.79 -20.79
C HIS A 75 1.37 1.38 -19.54
N PHE A 76 0.77 1.17 -18.37
CA PHE A 76 1.39 1.56 -17.10
C PHE A 76 2.40 0.49 -16.65
N THR A 77 3.60 0.93 -16.29
CA THR A 77 4.57 0.08 -15.61
C THR A 77 4.22 -0.05 -14.12
N ASP A 78 4.70 -1.12 -13.49
CA ASP A 78 4.48 -1.33 -12.04
C ASP A 78 5.04 -0.17 -11.21
N TYR A 79 6.18 0.39 -11.64
CA TYR A 79 6.75 1.58 -11.03
C TYR A 79 5.80 2.79 -11.10
N GLN A 80 5.19 3.03 -12.26
CA GLN A 80 4.26 4.16 -12.42
C GLN A 80 3.04 4.01 -11.50
N LEU A 81 2.50 2.80 -11.38
CA LEU A 81 1.36 2.51 -10.48
C LEU A 81 1.74 2.70 -9.00
N VAL A 82 2.89 2.17 -8.59
CA VAL A 82 3.39 2.31 -7.21
C VAL A 82 3.67 3.76 -6.89
N ASN A 83 4.35 4.49 -7.79
CA ASN A 83 4.68 5.90 -7.57
C ASN A 83 3.41 6.75 -7.51
N ALA A 84 2.45 6.57 -8.42
CA ALA A 84 1.19 7.29 -8.38
C ALA A 84 0.42 7.01 -7.08
N THR A 85 0.37 5.75 -6.64
CA THR A 85 -0.30 5.38 -5.39
C THR A 85 0.39 6.02 -4.18
N TYR A 86 1.72 6.05 -4.16
CA TYR A 86 2.51 6.70 -3.12
C TYR A 86 2.22 8.20 -3.04
N GLU A 87 2.29 8.91 -4.16
CA GLU A 87 2.03 10.35 -4.22
C GLU A 87 0.60 10.68 -3.74
N SER A 88 -0.40 9.91 -4.20
CA SER A 88 -1.78 10.06 -3.74
C SER A 88 -1.91 9.82 -2.24
N LEU A 89 -1.31 8.76 -1.71
CA LEU A 89 -1.39 8.45 -0.28
C LEU A 89 -0.75 9.54 0.59
N MET A 90 0.40 10.07 0.18
CA MET A 90 1.10 11.12 0.90
C MET A 90 0.31 12.43 0.89
N LYS A 91 -0.28 12.79 -0.25
CA LYS A 91 -1.18 13.95 -0.35
C LYS A 91 -2.36 13.81 0.60
N GLU A 92 -3.11 12.71 0.53
CA GLU A 92 -4.30 12.50 1.36
C GLU A 92 -3.94 12.44 2.84
N PHE A 93 -2.82 11.81 3.19
CA PHE A 93 -2.33 11.81 4.57
C PHE A 93 -2.03 13.23 5.08
N SER A 94 -1.30 14.03 4.29
CA SER A 94 -1.00 15.42 4.62
C SER A 94 -2.26 16.24 4.86
N GLU A 95 -3.27 16.07 4.00
CA GLU A 95 -4.54 16.79 4.07
C GLU A 95 -5.38 16.37 5.29
N VAL A 96 -5.56 15.06 5.50
CA VAL A 96 -6.38 14.52 6.60
C VAL A 96 -5.80 14.87 7.97
N PHE A 97 -4.48 14.75 8.12
CA PHE A 97 -3.81 15.02 9.40
C PHE A 97 -3.39 16.48 9.55
N GLN A 98 -3.58 17.30 8.51
CA GLN A 98 -3.20 18.71 8.48
C GLN A 98 -1.72 18.93 8.83
N VAL A 99 -0.85 18.08 8.29
CA VAL A 99 0.59 18.09 8.53
C VAL A 99 1.36 18.38 7.25
N GLN A 100 2.53 19.01 7.38
CA GLN A 100 3.48 19.12 6.28
C GLN A 100 4.42 17.92 6.28
N LEU A 101 4.52 17.24 5.14
CA LEU A 101 5.41 16.10 4.97
C LEU A 101 6.74 16.56 4.39
N CYS A 102 7.84 16.22 5.05
CA CYS A 102 9.19 16.49 4.58
C CYS A 102 9.86 15.15 4.21
N MET A 103 10.04 14.92 2.91
CA MET A 103 10.79 13.77 2.43
C MET A 103 12.27 14.07 2.45
N LYS A 104 13.00 13.39 3.33
CA LYS A 104 14.47 13.37 3.30
C LYS A 104 14.90 12.05 2.67
N PRO A 105 15.71 12.07 1.60
CA PRO A 105 16.36 10.86 1.13
C PRO A 105 17.08 10.25 2.33
N ILE A 106 16.75 9.01 2.68
CA ILE A 106 17.52 8.28 3.67
C ILE A 106 18.87 8.03 2.98
N PRO A 107 19.99 8.56 3.49
CA PRO A 107 21.29 8.17 2.97
C PRO A 107 21.41 6.66 3.19
N TRP A 108 21.44 5.90 2.10
CA TRP A 108 21.82 4.51 2.19
C TRP A 108 23.24 4.50 2.77
N PRO A 109 23.51 3.77 3.87
CA PRO A 109 24.90 3.56 4.25
C PRO A 109 25.57 2.88 3.05
N ASP A 110 26.66 3.46 2.57
CA ASP A 110 27.50 2.81 1.56
C ASP A 110 27.89 1.44 2.13
N TYR A 111 27.26 0.38 1.65
CA TYR A 111 27.62 -1.01 1.97
C TYR A 111 28.87 -1.43 1.17
N THR A 112 29.85 -0.54 1.06
CA THR A 112 31.17 -0.87 0.56
C THR A 112 31.94 -1.54 1.70
N GLU A 113 31.95 -2.87 1.64
CA GLU A 113 32.87 -3.81 2.28
C GLU A 113 33.22 -3.55 3.77
N GLY A 114 32.62 -4.36 4.65
CA GLY A 114 33.41 -4.98 5.72
C GLY A 114 33.32 -4.40 7.13
N ASN A 115 32.37 -3.52 7.47
CA ASN A 115 32.15 -3.15 8.87
C ASN A 115 30.71 -3.43 9.32
N ARG A 116 30.53 -4.51 10.10
CA ARG A 116 29.27 -4.79 10.80
C ARG A 116 29.04 -3.66 11.79
N SER A 117 28.10 -2.76 11.53
CA SER A 117 27.54 -1.97 12.63
C SER A 117 26.67 -2.91 13.49
N PRO A 118 26.78 -2.88 14.82
CA PRO A 118 25.93 -3.69 15.66
C PRO A 118 24.51 -3.13 15.58
N LEU A 119 23.54 -4.01 15.34
CA LEU A 119 22.17 -3.79 15.77
C LEU A 119 22.20 -3.68 17.29
N THR A 120 22.42 -2.48 17.82
CA THR A 120 22.12 -2.16 19.21
C THR A 120 20.64 -1.90 19.33
N MET A 121 19.98 -2.76 20.10
CA MET A 121 18.68 -2.51 20.74
C MET A 121 18.76 -1.32 21.70
#